data_AF-A0A3L7Z860-F1
#
_entry.id   AF-A0A3L7Z860-F1
#
_cell.length_a   1.000
_cell.length_b   1.000
_cell.length_c   1.000
_cell.angle_alpha   90.00
_cell.angle_beta   90.00
_cell.angle_gamma   90.00
#
_symmetry.space_group_name_H-M   'P 1'
#
loop_
_entity.id
_entity.type
_entity.pdbx_description
1 polymer ?
#
loop_
_entity_poly.entity_id
_entity_poly.type
_entity_poly.pdbx_seq_one_letter_code
_entity_poly.pdbx_strand_id
1 'polypeptide(L)'
;METKKLTENGISTTKGLGEEKYIKCCLGAFRGKIYYQYDYRHLNGELFSTLRPTLEQCRKERDEWLKKSTVAFSGHRANRIAKFTTDRQRFFINVAHTTWAAIEEFCIKKGYHTFLSGMADGFDIIAAEEVLRLKKEYPYIRLKCVIPFKGQADRYPEAYKQRYNNILAQADEVVTLSENYFEGCFLCRNDYLLNNSAFLMVYYDALAPVGGTYYTLKNAVERKMNFVNVCYNRK
;
A
#
# COMPACT_ATOMS: atom_id res chain seq x y z
N MET A 1 -8.05 38.68 -17.03
CA MET A 1 -7.97 37.53 -16.10
C MET A 1 -7.85 36.27 -16.95
N GLU A 2 -6.67 35.66 -17.02
CA GLU A 2 -6.52 34.37 -17.71
C GLU A 2 -7.38 33.33 -17.01
N THR A 3 -8.38 32.82 -17.72
CA THR A 3 -9.05 31.58 -17.34
C THR A 3 -7.99 30.48 -17.41
N LYS A 4 -7.37 30.14 -16.28
CA LYS A 4 -6.52 28.94 -16.18
C LYS A 4 -7.37 27.76 -16.63
N LYS A 5 -7.12 27.24 -17.84
CA LYS A 5 -7.76 26.04 -18.34
C LYS A 5 -6.98 24.84 -17.83
N LEU A 6 -7.68 23.81 -17.34
CA LEU A 6 -7.04 22.55 -16.99
C LEU A 6 -6.68 21.72 -18.24
N THR A 7 -7.26 22.07 -19.38
CA THR A 7 -6.99 21.43 -20.67
C THR A 7 -6.62 22.46 -21.73
N GLU A 8 -5.59 22.15 -22.49
CA GLU A 8 -5.14 22.91 -23.66
C GLU A 8 -5.18 21.96 -24.86
N ASN A 9 -5.92 22.32 -25.91
CA ASN A 9 -6.15 21.46 -27.09
C ASN A 9 -6.64 20.04 -26.77
N GLY A 10 -7.45 19.89 -25.72
CA GLY A 10 -7.97 18.59 -25.26
C GLY A 10 -6.99 17.78 -24.39
N ILE A 11 -5.79 18.29 -24.13
CA ILE A 11 -4.76 17.63 -23.31
C ILE A 11 -4.67 18.31 -21.96
N SER A 12 -4.55 17.53 -20.88
CA SER A 12 -4.37 18.05 -19.52
C SER A 12 -3.08 18.86 -19.36
N THR A 13 -3.17 20.00 -18.67
CA THR A 13 -2.00 20.82 -18.29
C THR A 13 -1.35 20.36 -16.99
N THR A 14 -1.87 19.32 -16.35
CA THR A 14 -1.31 18.67 -15.15
C THR A 14 -0.20 17.73 -15.57
N LYS A 15 1.05 18.23 -15.57
CA LYS A 15 2.22 17.52 -16.11
C LYS A 15 3.18 17.07 -15.01
N GLY A 16 3.18 17.71 -13.85
CA GLY A 16 4.10 17.36 -12.76
C GLY A 16 3.74 16.02 -12.12
N LEU A 17 4.73 15.19 -11.80
CA LEU A 17 4.49 13.93 -11.08
C LEU A 17 4.02 14.23 -9.65
N GLY A 18 2.90 13.64 -9.24
CA GLY A 18 2.24 13.92 -7.97
C GLY A 18 1.42 15.23 -7.97
N GLU A 19 1.33 15.92 -9.10
CA GLU A 19 0.63 17.21 -9.20
C GLU A 19 -0.89 17.02 -9.18
N GLU A 20 -1.56 17.79 -8.32
CA GLU A 20 -3.01 17.93 -8.25
C GLU A 20 -3.38 19.33 -8.77
N LYS A 21 -4.28 19.40 -9.77
CA LYS A 21 -4.86 20.66 -10.25
C LYS A 21 -6.38 20.57 -10.32
N TYR A 22 -7.03 21.69 -10.08
CA TYR A 22 -8.47 21.79 -10.24
C TYR A 22 -8.90 23.21 -10.62
N ILE A 23 -10.02 23.32 -11.33
CA ILE A 23 -10.70 24.59 -11.62
C ILE A 23 -12.19 24.46 -11.34
N LYS A 24 -12.77 25.55 -10.89
CA LYS A 24 -14.21 25.69 -10.72
C LYS A 24 -14.82 26.08 -12.07
N CYS A 25 -15.82 25.34 -12.53
CA CYS A 25 -16.50 25.61 -13.79
C CYS A 25 -18.02 25.57 -13.62
N CYS A 26 -18.71 26.44 -14.38
CA CYS A 26 -20.16 26.38 -14.54
C CYS A 26 -20.46 25.70 -15.88
N LEU A 27 -21.16 24.57 -15.84
CA LEU A 27 -21.53 23.86 -17.05
C LEU A 27 -22.87 24.41 -17.54
N GLY A 28 -22.85 25.10 -18.69
CA GLY A 28 -24.00 25.81 -19.27
C GLY A 28 -25.24 24.92 -19.48
N ALA A 29 -25.05 23.63 -19.73
CA ALA A 29 -26.13 22.65 -19.85
C ALA A 29 -26.89 22.37 -18.53
N PHE A 30 -26.34 22.76 -17.36
CA PHE A 30 -26.85 22.39 -16.05
C PHE A 30 -27.28 23.60 -15.19
N ARG A 31 -28.03 24.55 -15.76
CA ARG A 31 -28.69 25.67 -15.04
C ARG A 31 -27.77 26.39 -14.04
N GLY A 32 -26.53 26.70 -14.42
CA GLY A 32 -25.59 27.46 -13.57
C GLY A 32 -25.00 26.67 -12.39
N LYS A 33 -25.16 25.35 -12.34
CA LYS A 33 -24.56 24.51 -11.30
C LYS A 33 -23.04 24.50 -11.43
N ILE A 34 -22.38 24.66 -10.29
CA ILE A 34 -20.94 24.72 -10.14
C ILE A 34 -20.37 23.30 -9.99
N TYR A 35 -19.27 23.04 -10.69
CA TYR A 35 -18.48 21.81 -10.61
C TYR A 35 -17.00 22.13 -10.47
N TYR A 36 -16.22 21.12 -10.11
CA TYR A 36 -14.77 21.11 -10.13
C TYR A 36 -14.27 20.13 -11.18
N GLN A 37 -13.61 20.65 -12.21
CA GLN A 37 -12.76 19.82 -13.07
C GLN A 37 -11.45 19.58 -12.32
N TYR A 38 -11.08 18.32 -12.18
CA TYR A 38 -9.99 17.87 -11.31
C TYR A 38 -9.08 16.92 -12.08
N ASP A 39 -7.77 17.16 -12.01
CA ASP A 39 -6.75 16.27 -12.53
C ASP A 39 -5.70 15.96 -11.45
N TYR A 40 -5.26 14.72 -11.44
CA TYR A 40 -4.14 14.25 -10.64
C TYR A 40 -3.20 13.43 -11.51
N ARG A 41 -1.92 13.78 -11.52
CA ARG A 41 -0.87 13.06 -12.23
C ARG A 41 -0.13 12.16 -11.25
N HIS A 42 -0.25 10.85 -11.39
CA HIS A 42 0.47 9.92 -10.52
C HIS A 42 1.97 9.89 -10.85
N LEU A 43 2.78 9.33 -9.95
CA LEU A 43 4.25 9.27 -10.07
C LEU A 43 4.73 8.40 -11.24
N ASN A 44 3.91 7.47 -11.71
CA ASN A 44 4.16 6.69 -12.93
C ASN A 44 3.73 7.43 -14.22
N GLY A 45 3.23 8.66 -14.11
CA GLY A 45 2.77 9.49 -15.23
C GLY A 45 1.30 9.32 -15.61
N GLU A 46 0.58 8.36 -15.04
CA GLU A 46 -0.85 8.18 -15.32
C GLU A 46 -1.68 9.39 -14.88
N LEU A 47 -2.70 9.74 -15.66
CA LEU A 47 -3.65 10.80 -15.34
C LEU A 47 -4.92 10.23 -14.75
N PHE A 48 -5.33 10.75 -13.61
CA PHE A 48 -6.70 10.64 -13.15
C PHE A 48 -7.41 11.97 -13.35
N SER A 49 -8.57 11.95 -14.01
CA SER A 49 -9.40 13.14 -14.24
C SER A 49 -10.84 12.85 -13.84
N THR A 50 -11.49 13.80 -13.16
CA THR A 50 -12.91 13.72 -12.84
C THR A 50 -13.56 15.10 -12.78
N LEU A 51 -14.88 15.10 -12.70
CA LEU A 51 -15.72 16.29 -12.61
C LEU A 51 -16.79 16.06 -11.54
N ARG A 52 -16.69 16.76 -10.40
CA ARG A 52 -17.67 16.60 -9.30
C ARG A 52 -18.12 17.93 -8.70
N PRO A 53 -19.31 17.97 -8.06
CA PRO A 53 -19.81 19.15 -7.35
C PRO A 53 -18.87 19.70 -6.27
N THR A 54 -18.05 18.87 -5.62
CA THR A 54 -17.09 19.29 -4.59
C THR A 54 -15.70 18.69 -4.82
N LEU A 55 -14.66 19.38 -4.34
CA LEU A 55 -13.29 18.86 -4.37
C LEU A 55 -13.11 17.62 -3.50
N GLU A 56 -13.86 17.51 -2.40
CA GLU A 56 -13.86 16.32 -1.56
C GLU A 56 -14.31 15.08 -2.34
N GLN A 57 -15.36 15.21 -3.16
CA GLN A 57 -15.81 14.13 -4.03
C GLN A 57 -14.76 13.80 -5.10
N CYS A 58 -14.10 14.80 -5.71
CA CYS A 58 -13.01 14.55 -6.65
C CYS A 58 -11.86 13.76 -6.01
N ARG A 59 -11.42 14.17 -4.81
CA ARG A 59 -10.34 13.51 -4.07
C ARG A 59 -10.73 12.10 -3.64
N LYS A 60 -11.96 11.89 -3.18
CA LYS A 60 -12.48 10.56 -2.87
C LYS A 60 -12.39 9.61 -4.07
N GLU A 61 -12.74 10.07 -5.27
CA GLU A 61 -12.62 9.24 -6.47
C GLU A 61 -11.17 9.02 -6.90
N ARG A 62 -10.29 10.01 -6.73
CA ARG A 62 -8.84 9.82 -6.91
C ARG A 62 -8.35 8.72 -5.95
N ASP A 63 -8.75 8.76 -4.69
CA ASP A 63 -8.28 7.82 -3.68
C ASP A 63 -8.80 6.39 -3.96
N GLU A 64 -10.05 6.25 -4.43
CA GLU A 64 -10.57 4.97 -4.94
C GLU A 64 -9.84 4.49 -6.21
N TRP A 65 -9.40 5.41 -7.08
CA TRP A 65 -8.56 5.07 -8.23
C TRP A 65 -7.17 4.58 -7.80
N LEU A 66 -6.51 5.28 -6.87
CA LEU A 66 -5.22 4.87 -6.30
C LEU A 66 -5.29 3.51 -5.59
N LYS A 67 -6.39 3.24 -4.87
CA LYS A 67 -6.63 1.97 -4.20
C LYS A 67 -6.59 0.77 -5.15
N LYS A 68 -7.03 0.93 -6.41
CA LYS A 68 -7.01 -0.15 -7.43
C LYS A 68 -5.60 -0.62 -7.76
N SER A 69 -4.60 0.23 -7.57
CA SER A 69 -3.18 -0.04 -7.78
C SER A 69 -2.40 -0.17 -6.47
N THR A 70 -3.11 -0.47 -5.37
CA THR A 70 -2.54 -0.63 -4.04
C THR A 70 -2.49 -2.10 -3.60
N VAL A 71 -1.36 -2.52 -3.08
CA VAL A 71 -1.07 -3.86 -2.55
C VAL A 71 -0.98 -3.80 -1.03
N ALA A 72 -1.60 -4.73 -0.33
CA ALA A 72 -1.36 -4.96 1.10
C ALA A 72 -0.44 -6.16 1.32
N PHE A 73 0.42 -6.07 2.33
CA PHE A 73 1.18 -7.20 2.85
C PHE A 73 0.56 -7.75 4.14
N SER A 74 0.62 -9.07 4.30
CA SER A 74 0.35 -9.73 5.57
C SER A 74 1.13 -11.03 5.66
N GLY A 75 1.66 -11.39 6.82
CA GLY A 75 2.38 -12.65 6.93
C GLY A 75 2.78 -13.03 8.34
N HIS A 76 3.35 -14.21 8.45
CA HIS A 76 3.76 -14.78 9.72
C HIS A 76 4.82 -13.94 10.45
N ARG A 77 4.79 -13.99 11.79
CA ARG A 77 5.82 -13.40 12.65
C ARG A 77 7.14 -14.14 12.48
N ALA A 78 8.27 -13.48 12.80
CA ALA A 78 9.60 -14.01 12.53
C ALA A 78 9.83 -15.41 13.14
N ASN A 79 9.32 -15.65 14.35
CA ASN A 79 9.45 -16.94 15.03
C ASN A 79 8.64 -18.06 14.36
N ARG A 80 7.51 -17.75 13.71
CA ARG A 80 6.74 -18.75 12.96
C ARG A 80 7.39 -19.04 11.61
N ILE A 81 7.87 -18.01 10.91
CA ILE A 81 8.62 -18.14 9.65
C ILE A 81 9.82 -19.07 9.82
N ALA A 82 10.59 -18.88 10.89
CA ALA A 82 11.82 -19.63 11.15
C ALA A 82 11.64 -20.89 12.02
N LYS A 83 10.41 -21.38 12.22
CA LYS A 83 10.12 -22.44 13.21
C LYS A 83 10.89 -23.75 12.97
N PHE A 84 11.08 -24.12 11.71
CA PHE A 84 11.67 -25.42 11.32
C PHE A 84 13.02 -25.30 10.60
N THR A 85 13.65 -24.12 10.64
CA THR A 85 14.96 -23.92 10.00
C THR A 85 16.08 -23.95 11.04
N THR A 86 17.15 -24.68 10.71
CA THR A 86 18.41 -24.67 11.47
C THR A 86 19.28 -23.48 11.08
N ASP A 87 19.21 -23.03 9.83
CA ASP A 87 19.87 -21.82 9.32
C ASP A 87 18.82 -20.71 9.12
N ARG A 88 18.67 -19.86 10.15
CA ARG A 88 17.69 -18.75 10.10
C ARG A 88 18.08 -17.68 9.10
N GLN A 89 19.38 -17.38 8.99
CA GLN A 89 19.86 -16.27 8.17
C GLN A 89 19.61 -16.56 6.69
N ARG A 90 20.06 -17.73 6.21
CA ARG A 90 19.84 -18.13 4.82
C ARG A 90 18.36 -18.24 4.49
N PHE A 91 17.54 -18.73 5.42
CA PHE A 91 16.10 -18.82 5.23
C PHE A 91 15.47 -17.44 5.01
N PHE A 92 15.77 -16.46 5.86
CA PHE A 92 15.25 -15.11 5.69
C PHE A 92 15.75 -14.43 4.41
N ILE A 93 17.00 -14.66 4.00
CA ILE A 93 17.53 -14.17 2.71
C ILE A 93 16.72 -14.76 1.54
N ASN A 94 16.40 -16.06 1.58
CA ASN A 94 15.58 -16.68 0.53
C ASN A 94 14.16 -16.12 0.52
N VAL A 95 13.53 -15.94 1.68
CA VAL A 95 12.20 -15.32 1.78
C VAL A 95 12.23 -13.90 1.21
N ALA A 96 13.25 -13.11 1.53
CA ALA A 96 13.44 -11.78 0.98
C ALA A 96 13.58 -11.81 -0.55
N HIS A 97 14.45 -12.67 -1.09
CA HIS A 97 14.64 -12.81 -2.54
C HIS A 97 13.36 -13.23 -3.27
N THR A 98 12.63 -14.22 -2.76
CA THR A 98 11.34 -14.64 -3.33
C THR A 98 10.30 -13.52 -3.26
N THR A 99 10.30 -12.75 -2.17
CA THR A 99 9.38 -11.61 -1.98
C THR A 99 9.69 -10.49 -2.97
N TRP A 100 10.96 -10.14 -3.16
CA TRP A 100 11.43 -9.17 -4.14
C TRP A 100 10.94 -9.53 -5.56
N ALA A 101 11.22 -10.76 -6.00
CA ALA A 101 10.82 -11.24 -7.32
C ALA A 101 9.29 -11.27 -7.47
N ALA A 102 8.56 -11.63 -6.41
CA ALA A 102 7.10 -11.65 -6.44
C ALA A 102 6.51 -10.23 -6.52
N ILE A 103 7.06 -9.25 -5.80
CA ILE A 103 6.61 -7.85 -5.87
C ILE A 103 6.81 -7.32 -7.28
N GLU A 104 7.97 -7.57 -7.89
CA GLU A 104 8.24 -7.12 -9.25
C GLU A 104 7.27 -7.75 -10.26
N GLU A 105 7.14 -9.08 -10.24
CA GLU A 105 6.41 -9.84 -11.26
C GLU A 105 4.89 -9.75 -11.15
N PHE A 106 4.36 -9.86 -9.92
CA PHE A 106 2.92 -9.91 -9.70
C PHE A 106 2.31 -8.55 -9.38
N CYS A 107 3.12 -7.56 -9.00
CA CYS A 107 2.62 -6.23 -8.62
C CYS A 107 3.12 -5.14 -9.59
N ILE A 108 4.41 -4.83 -9.58
CA ILE A 108 4.94 -3.66 -10.32
C ILE A 108 4.68 -3.79 -11.83
N LYS A 109 5.05 -4.92 -12.44
CA LYS A 109 4.78 -5.19 -13.87
C LYS A 109 3.30 -5.27 -14.23
N LYS A 110 2.41 -5.36 -13.24
CA LYS A 110 0.95 -5.35 -13.41
C LYS A 110 0.32 -3.98 -13.13
N GLY A 111 1.12 -2.94 -12.88
CA GLY A 111 0.66 -1.57 -12.68
C GLY A 111 0.38 -1.19 -11.22
N TYR A 112 0.63 -2.09 -10.26
CA TYR A 112 0.54 -1.72 -8.84
C TYR A 112 1.76 -0.88 -8.44
N HIS A 113 1.51 0.17 -7.67
CA HIS A 113 2.54 1.15 -7.33
C HIS A 113 2.53 1.56 -5.86
N THR A 114 1.46 1.30 -5.11
CA THR A 114 1.38 1.63 -3.68
C THR A 114 1.40 0.36 -2.87
N PHE A 115 2.25 0.29 -1.85
CA PHE A 115 2.42 -0.90 -1.01
C PHE A 115 2.17 -0.56 0.45
N LEU A 116 1.25 -1.28 1.09
CA LEU A 116 0.86 -1.12 2.48
C LEU A 116 1.52 -2.21 3.33
N SER A 117 2.35 -1.82 4.28
CA SER A 117 2.88 -2.72 5.30
C SER A 117 2.32 -2.36 6.66
N GLY A 118 1.87 -3.37 7.42
CA GLY A 118 1.47 -3.15 8.79
C GLY A 118 2.61 -3.22 9.81
N MET A 119 3.85 -3.34 9.33
CA MET A 119 5.08 -3.24 10.10
C MET A 119 5.20 -4.22 11.27
N ALA A 120 4.47 -5.33 11.22
CA ALA A 120 4.64 -6.46 12.13
C ALA A 120 6.04 -7.08 11.98
N ASP A 121 6.66 -7.53 13.07
CA ASP A 121 7.85 -8.37 12.97
C ASP A 121 7.60 -9.60 12.07
N GLY A 122 8.62 -10.04 11.34
CA GLY A 122 8.49 -11.11 10.36
C GLY A 122 8.24 -10.58 8.96
N PHE A 123 7.21 -11.10 8.28
CA PHE A 123 7.01 -10.86 6.85
C PHE A 123 6.75 -9.40 6.49
N ASP A 124 5.95 -8.66 7.28
CA ASP A 124 5.63 -7.26 6.97
C ASP A 124 6.90 -6.38 6.89
N ILE A 125 7.92 -6.65 7.74
CA ILE A 125 9.23 -5.98 7.70
C ILE A 125 10.02 -6.38 6.45
N ILE A 126 10.07 -7.68 6.13
CA ILE A 126 10.79 -8.18 4.94
C ILE A 126 10.20 -7.56 3.67
N ALA A 127 8.87 -7.59 3.52
CA ALA A 127 8.19 -7.04 2.36
C ALA A 127 8.42 -5.53 2.23
N ALA A 128 8.40 -4.79 3.34
CA ALA A 128 8.68 -3.36 3.32
C ALA A 128 10.13 -3.03 2.89
N GLU A 129 11.11 -3.80 3.36
CA GLU A 129 12.50 -3.65 2.91
C GLU A 129 12.67 -3.94 1.42
N GLU A 130 12.02 -4.99 0.91
CA GLU A 130 12.07 -5.31 -0.53
C GLU A 130 11.37 -4.25 -1.38
N VAL A 131 10.30 -3.62 -0.90
CA VAL A 131 9.71 -2.44 -1.58
C VAL A 131 10.70 -1.28 -1.63
N LEU A 132 11.38 -0.95 -0.52
CA LEU A 132 12.39 0.11 -0.50
C LEU A 132 13.56 -0.20 -1.43
N ARG A 133 13.95 -1.48 -1.54
CA ARG A 133 14.97 -1.93 -2.50
C ARG A 133 14.50 -1.72 -3.93
N LEU A 134 13.30 -2.18 -4.28
CA LEU A 134 12.71 -2.02 -5.61
C LEU A 134 12.48 -0.55 -5.97
N LYS A 135 12.21 0.32 -5.00
CA LYS A 135 12.01 1.76 -5.23
C LYS A 135 13.25 2.44 -5.83
N LYS A 136 14.45 1.87 -5.64
CA LYS A 136 15.68 2.35 -6.31
C LYS A 136 15.62 2.16 -7.83
N GLU A 137 14.95 1.10 -8.29
CA GLU A 137 14.76 0.78 -9.71
C GLU A 137 13.44 1.34 -10.25
N TYR A 138 12.43 1.47 -9.38
CA TYR A 138 11.11 1.99 -9.69
C TYR A 138 10.75 3.18 -8.78
N PRO A 139 11.32 4.39 -9.00
CA PRO A 139 11.14 5.53 -8.09
C PRO A 139 9.70 6.01 -7.91
N TYR A 140 8.79 5.59 -8.80
CA TYR A 140 7.37 5.93 -8.75
C TYR A 140 6.57 5.10 -7.74
N ILE A 141 7.12 3.99 -7.23
CA ILE A 141 6.40 3.18 -6.24
C ILE A 141 6.49 3.82 -4.85
N ARG A 142 5.48 3.54 -4.03
CA ARG A 142 5.33 4.13 -2.70
C ARG A 142 5.17 3.07 -1.63
N LEU A 143 5.88 3.24 -0.52
CA LEU A 143 5.68 2.45 0.70
C LEU A 143 4.89 3.28 1.71
N LYS A 144 3.77 2.73 2.17
CA LYS A 144 2.95 3.28 3.25
C LYS A 144 2.93 2.33 4.43
N CYS A 145 3.41 2.81 5.57
CA CYS A 145 3.46 2.06 6.81
C CYS A 145 2.19 2.34 7.64
N VAL A 146 1.46 1.28 8.02
CA VAL A 146 0.23 1.38 8.81
C VAL A 146 0.46 0.76 10.18
N ILE A 147 0.63 1.62 11.18
CA ILE A 147 0.91 1.24 12.56
C ILE A 147 -0.40 1.18 13.35
N PRO A 148 -0.71 0.08 14.06
CA PRO A 148 -1.94 -0.04 14.83
C PRO A 148 -1.97 0.91 16.04
N PHE A 149 -0.84 1.11 16.72
CA PHE A 149 -0.71 2.00 17.86
C PHE A 149 0.74 2.46 18.08
N LYS A 150 0.95 3.59 18.77
CA LYS A 150 2.29 4.04 19.15
C LYS A 150 2.97 3.01 20.06
N GLY A 151 4.19 2.60 19.73
CA GLY A 151 4.91 1.59 20.50
C GLY A 151 4.72 0.14 20.03
N GLN A 152 4.14 -0.10 18.83
CA GLN A 152 4.05 -1.48 18.27
C GLN A 152 5.39 -2.25 18.32
N ALA A 153 6.51 -1.55 18.12
CA ALA A 153 7.85 -2.13 18.07
C ALA A 153 8.57 -2.17 19.45
N ASP A 154 7.91 -1.80 20.54
CA ASP A 154 8.58 -1.67 21.85
C ASP A 154 9.15 -2.99 22.36
N ARG A 155 8.48 -4.10 22.05
CA ARG A 155 8.89 -5.45 22.44
C ARG A 155 9.73 -6.15 21.36
N TYR A 156 10.12 -5.45 20.30
CA TYR A 156 10.94 -6.06 19.26
C TYR A 156 12.38 -6.20 19.75
N PRO A 157 13.09 -7.28 19.38
CA PRO A 157 14.54 -7.34 19.57
C PRO A 157 15.22 -6.14 18.90
N GLU A 158 16.32 -5.67 19.46
CA GLU A 158 16.98 -4.44 19.03
C GLU A 158 17.30 -4.42 17.51
N ALA A 159 17.81 -5.55 16.98
CA ALA A 159 18.06 -5.69 15.55
C ALA A 159 16.79 -5.51 14.67
N TYR A 160 15.62 -5.96 15.15
CA TYR A 160 14.35 -5.73 14.46
C TYR A 160 13.83 -4.31 14.64
N LYS A 161 14.08 -3.69 15.80
CA LYS A 161 13.72 -2.29 16.06
C LYS A 161 14.49 -1.33 15.15
N GLN A 162 15.78 -1.60 14.92
CA GLN A 162 16.60 -0.86 13.96
C GLN A 162 16.05 -0.98 12.53
N ARG A 163 15.74 -2.19 12.06
CA ARG A 163 15.09 -2.41 10.76
C ARG A 163 13.78 -1.64 10.64
N TYR A 164 12.92 -1.75 11.65
CA TYR A 164 11.64 -1.03 11.72
C TYR A 164 11.83 0.49 11.58
N ASN A 165 12.74 1.09 12.36
CA ASN A 165 13.00 2.53 12.32
C ASN A 165 13.60 2.98 10.98
N ASN A 166 14.51 2.19 10.40
CA ASN A 166 15.11 2.46 9.10
C ASN A 166 14.06 2.48 7.97
N ILE A 167 13.06 1.59 8.05
CA ILE A 167 11.95 1.56 7.10
C ILE A 167 11.08 2.80 7.27
N LEU A 168 10.70 3.16 8.51
CA LEU A 168 9.87 4.34 8.76
C LEU A 168 10.54 5.63 8.26
N ALA A 169 11.86 5.76 8.41
CA ALA A 169 12.61 6.91 7.92
C ALA A 169 12.60 7.06 6.39
N GLN A 170 12.30 5.99 5.64
CA GLN A 170 12.30 5.96 4.17
C GLN A 170 10.89 5.80 3.57
N ALA A 171 9.88 5.56 4.39
CA ALA A 171 8.50 5.39 3.93
C ALA A 171 7.94 6.71 3.38
N ASP A 172 7.09 6.62 2.36
CA ASP A 172 6.41 7.78 1.76
C ASP A 172 5.29 8.32 2.65
N GLU A 173 4.72 7.44 3.48
CA GLU A 173 3.65 7.80 4.40
C GLU A 173 3.66 6.84 5.59
N VAL A 174 3.43 7.40 6.78
CA VAL A 174 3.25 6.63 8.01
C VAL A 174 1.91 7.01 8.62
N VAL A 175 1.01 6.05 8.76
CA VAL A 175 -0.30 6.22 9.38
C VAL A 175 -0.32 5.44 10.69
N THR A 176 -0.64 6.12 11.79
CA THR A 176 -0.88 5.48 13.08
C THR A 176 -2.37 5.51 13.39
N LEU A 177 -2.99 4.35 13.59
CA LEU A 177 -4.46 4.23 13.71
C LEU A 177 -4.98 4.55 15.11
N SER A 178 -4.13 4.42 16.14
CA SER A 178 -4.47 4.72 17.53
C SER A 178 -3.28 5.28 18.27
N GLU A 179 -3.55 6.17 19.22
CA GLU A 179 -2.52 6.67 20.14
C GLU A 179 -2.03 5.56 21.08
N ASN A 180 -2.93 4.72 21.57
CA ASN A 180 -2.64 3.70 22.58
C ASN A 180 -3.01 2.28 22.11
N TYR A 181 -2.41 1.28 22.72
CA TYR A 181 -2.84 -0.11 22.56
C TYR A 181 -4.28 -0.28 23.05
N PHE A 182 -5.07 -1.04 22.29
CA PHE A 182 -6.36 -1.55 22.72
C PHE A 182 -6.59 -2.94 22.14
N GLU A 183 -7.46 -3.72 22.77
CA GLU A 183 -7.83 -5.05 22.28
C GLU A 183 -8.44 -4.95 20.87
N GLY A 184 -7.88 -5.70 19.91
CA GLY A 184 -8.33 -5.67 18.51
C GLY A 184 -7.61 -4.65 17.62
N CYS A 185 -6.72 -3.79 18.13
CA CYS A 185 -6.00 -2.80 17.31
C CYS A 185 -5.26 -3.40 16.10
N PHE A 186 -4.69 -4.60 16.24
CA PHE A 186 -4.06 -5.32 15.12
C PHE A 186 -5.06 -5.79 14.07
N LEU A 187 -6.27 -6.18 14.47
CA LEU A 187 -7.34 -6.56 13.54
C LEU A 187 -7.86 -5.32 12.80
N CYS A 188 -8.08 -4.21 13.50
CA CYS A 188 -8.43 -2.93 12.89
C CYS A 188 -7.38 -2.48 11.86
N ARG A 189 -6.08 -2.68 12.17
CA ARG A 189 -5.00 -2.45 11.20
C ARG A 189 -5.11 -3.37 9.99
N ASN A 190 -5.37 -4.65 10.19
CA ASN A 190 -5.51 -5.59 9.09
C ASN A 190 -6.71 -5.25 8.19
N ASP A 191 -7.82 -4.84 8.77
CA ASP A 191 -8.98 -4.35 8.02
C ASP A 191 -8.66 -3.07 7.25
N TYR A 192 -7.91 -2.14 7.85
CA TYR A 192 -7.42 -0.95 7.14
C TYR A 192 -6.59 -1.35 5.91
N LEU A 193 -5.65 -2.28 6.05
CA LEU A 193 -4.83 -2.76 4.93
C LEU A 193 -5.72 -3.29 3.78
N LEU A 194 -6.68 -4.16 4.08
CA LEU A 194 -7.58 -4.74 3.08
C LEU A 194 -8.57 -3.72 2.50
N ASN A 195 -9.06 -2.77 3.31
CA ASN A 195 -10.00 -1.74 2.87
C ASN A 195 -9.36 -0.72 1.92
N ASN A 196 -8.03 -0.57 1.97
CA ASN A 196 -7.27 0.41 1.20
C ASN A 196 -6.38 -0.22 0.12
N SER A 197 -6.61 -1.50 -0.23
CA SER A 197 -5.87 -2.20 -1.28
C SER A 197 -6.80 -3.00 -2.18
N ALA A 198 -6.29 -3.37 -3.35
CA ALA A 198 -6.97 -4.22 -4.32
C ALA A 198 -6.29 -5.60 -4.47
N PHE A 199 -5.07 -5.74 -3.98
CA PHE A 199 -4.28 -6.97 -4.08
C PHE A 199 -3.56 -7.30 -2.77
N LEU A 200 -3.56 -8.57 -2.37
CA LEU A 200 -2.91 -9.05 -1.15
C LEU A 200 -1.72 -9.92 -1.50
N MET A 201 -0.53 -9.53 -1.04
CA MET A 201 0.61 -10.44 -1.04
C MET A 201 0.81 -10.98 0.37
N VAL A 202 0.71 -12.30 0.50
CA VAL A 202 0.69 -12.97 1.80
C VAL A 202 1.83 -13.96 1.93
N TYR A 203 2.38 -14.09 3.14
CA TYR A 203 3.22 -15.22 3.52
C TYR A 203 2.48 -16.09 4.53
N TYR A 204 1.93 -17.22 4.07
CA TYR A 204 1.13 -18.12 4.90
C TYR A 204 1.46 -19.60 4.64
N ASP A 205 1.98 -20.27 5.68
CA ASP A 205 2.44 -21.67 5.68
C ASP A 205 1.33 -22.74 5.75
N ALA A 206 0.07 -22.34 5.82
CA ALA A 206 -1.11 -23.22 5.94
C ALA A 206 -1.07 -24.31 7.04
N LEU A 207 -0.10 -24.27 7.96
CA LEU A 207 0.07 -25.32 8.98
C LEU A 207 -0.99 -25.27 10.07
N ALA A 208 -1.55 -24.09 10.35
CA ALA A 208 -2.60 -23.91 11.33
C ALA A 208 -3.52 -22.74 10.94
N PRO A 209 -4.85 -22.95 10.87
CA PRO A 209 -5.85 -21.94 10.50
C PRO A 209 -6.16 -20.98 11.66
N VAL A 210 -5.10 -20.40 12.23
CA VAL A 210 -5.18 -19.50 13.39
C VAL A 210 -4.21 -18.34 13.25
N GLY A 211 -4.55 -17.22 13.89
CA GLY A 211 -3.72 -16.03 13.98
C GLY A 211 -4.06 -14.93 12.96
N GLY A 212 -3.40 -13.78 13.11
CA GLY A 212 -3.68 -12.57 12.34
C GLY A 212 -3.55 -12.75 10.82
N THR A 213 -2.56 -13.50 10.35
CA THR A 213 -2.37 -13.78 8.91
C THR A 213 -3.51 -14.60 8.32
N TYR A 214 -3.97 -15.63 9.06
CA TYR A 214 -5.12 -16.43 8.63
C TYR A 214 -6.38 -15.58 8.58
N TYR A 215 -6.61 -14.73 9.60
CA TYR A 215 -7.70 -13.76 9.62
C TYR A 215 -7.66 -12.84 8.38
N THR A 216 -6.51 -12.25 8.06
CA THR A 216 -6.37 -11.38 6.89
C THR A 216 -6.64 -12.13 5.58
N LEU A 217 -6.08 -13.32 5.41
CA LEU A 217 -6.27 -14.11 4.20
C LEU A 217 -7.72 -14.56 4.02
N LYS A 218 -8.37 -15.01 5.11
CA LYS A 218 -9.79 -15.37 5.12
C LYS A 218 -10.65 -14.18 4.69
N ASN A 219 -10.46 -13.00 5.30
CA ASN A 219 -11.20 -11.80 4.95
C ASN A 219 -10.96 -11.37 3.49
N ALA A 220 -9.74 -11.49 2.98
CA ALA A 220 -9.44 -11.18 1.58
C ALA A 220 -10.18 -12.11 0.61
N VAL A 221 -10.23 -13.42 0.90
CA VAL A 221 -10.99 -14.40 0.11
C VAL A 221 -12.48 -14.11 0.14
N GLU A 222 -13.06 -13.82 1.30
CA GLU A 222 -14.48 -13.45 1.45
C GLU A 222 -14.84 -12.19 0.64
N ARG A 223 -13.89 -11.25 0.52
CA ARG A 223 -14.02 -10.02 -0.29
C ARG A 223 -13.75 -10.23 -1.78
N LYS A 224 -13.42 -11.45 -2.22
CA LYS A 224 -13.01 -11.77 -3.59
C LYS A 224 -11.82 -10.95 -4.07
N MET A 225 -10.91 -10.64 -3.15
CA MET A 225 -9.70 -9.88 -3.41
C MET A 225 -8.65 -10.79 -4.07
N ASN A 226 -7.96 -10.28 -5.09
CA ASN A 226 -6.86 -11.00 -5.70
C ASN A 226 -5.69 -11.11 -4.72
N PHE A 227 -5.04 -12.27 -4.67
CA PHE A 227 -3.90 -12.47 -3.79
C PHE A 227 -2.85 -13.42 -4.36
N VAL A 228 -1.62 -13.32 -3.85
CA VAL A 228 -0.55 -14.30 -4.09
C VAL A 228 0.06 -14.72 -2.75
N ASN A 229 0.29 -16.03 -2.58
CA ASN A 229 0.99 -16.56 -1.41
C ASN A 229 2.44 -16.87 -1.75
N VAL A 230 3.38 -16.08 -1.21
CA VAL A 230 4.81 -16.24 -1.50
C VAL A 230 5.48 -17.35 -0.69
N CYS A 231 4.80 -17.95 0.29
CA CYS A 231 5.35 -19.05 1.10
C CYS A 231 5.71 -20.29 0.27
N TYR A 232 5.02 -20.52 -0.86
CA TYR A 232 5.19 -21.71 -1.70
C TYR A 232 5.68 -21.40 -3.11
N ASN A 233 6.06 -20.15 -3.42
CA ASN A 233 6.70 -19.80 -4.68
C ASN A 233 8.14 -20.30 -4.70
N ARG A 234 8.31 -21.63 -4.70
CA ARG A 234 9.53 -22.33 -5.04
C ARG A 234 9.37 -22.80 -6.49
N LYS A 235 9.89 -22.02 -7.43
CA LYS A 235 10.24 -22.53 -8.75
C LYS A 235 11.67 -23.02 -8.69
#